data_AF-X0Y7Q1-F1
#
_entry.id   AF-X0Y7Q1-F1
#
_cell.length_a   1.000
_cell.length_b   1.000
_cell.length_c   1.000
_cell.angle_alpha   90.00
_cell.angle_beta   90.00
_cell.angle_gamma   90.00
#
_symmetry.space_group_name_H-M   'P 1'
#
loop_
_entity.id
_entity.type
_entity.pdbx_description
1 polymer ?
#
loop_
_entity_poly.entity_id
_entity_poly.type
_entity_poly.pdbx_seq_one_letter_code
_entity_poly.pdbx_strand_id
1 'polypeptide(L)'
;VVVRRQMGDKIGAAFTTSGDQSGGKETTLLSIIQALLIYGMIIVGDPLDATGHYGVACMGAPDRQTALNAAKLGKRVALLVKKLRT
;
A
#
# COMPACT_ATOMS: atom_id res chain seq x y z
N VAL A 1 19.67 -6.44 -11.65
CA VAL A 1 18.67 -7.43 -12.14
C VAL A 1 18.21 -8.43 -11.06
N VAL A 2 19.02 -8.75 -10.04
CA VAL A 2 18.67 -9.73 -8.98
C VAL A 2 17.41 -9.35 -8.19
N VAL A 3 17.30 -8.11 -7.70
CA VAL A 3 16.16 -7.66 -6.90
C VAL A 3 14.84 -7.78 -7.67
N ARG A 4 14.81 -7.43 -8.96
CA ARG A 4 13.61 -7.57 -9.79
C ARG A 4 13.10 -9.00 -9.89
N ARG A 5 14.00 -9.97 -10.08
CA ARG A 5 13.58 -11.39 -10.07
C ARG A 5 13.04 -11.84 -8.72
N GLN A 6 13.58 -11.31 -7.63
CA GLN A 6 13.11 -11.65 -6.28
C GLN A 6 11.77 -11.03 -5.91
N MET A 7 11.37 -9.94 -6.59
CA MET A 7 10.14 -9.21 -6.30
C MET A 7 8.98 -9.54 -7.24
N GLY A 8 9.26 -10.14 -8.40
CA GLY A 8 8.24 -10.58 -9.36
C GLY A 8 7.13 -11.37 -8.67
N ASP A 9 5.88 -11.04 -9.00
CA ASP A 9 4.64 -11.66 -8.54
C ASP A 9 4.38 -11.58 -7.02
N LYS A 10 5.25 -10.92 -6.25
CA LYS A 10 4.97 -10.62 -4.84
C LYS A 10 3.86 -9.60 -4.73
N ILE A 11 3.04 -9.75 -3.68
CA ILE A 11 1.94 -8.84 -3.39
C ILE A 11 2.47 -7.63 -2.61
N GLY A 12 2.17 -6.43 -3.08
CA GLY A 12 2.57 -5.16 -2.47
C GLY A 12 1.40 -4.21 -2.26
N ALA A 13 1.59 -3.30 -1.32
CA ALA A 13 0.73 -2.16 -1.06
C ALA A 13 1.58 -1.00 -0.51
N ALA A 14 1.03 0.21 -0.51
CA ALA A 14 1.72 1.40 -0.01
C ALA A 14 0.90 2.11 1.08
N PHE A 15 1.61 2.85 1.93
CA PHE A 15 1.02 3.77 2.91
C PHE A 15 1.92 5.01 3.05
N THR A 16 1.36 6.13 3.51
CA THR A 16 2.13 7.38 3.66
C THR A 16 1.51 8.33 4.69
N THR A 17 2.26 9.33 5.13
CA THR A 17 1.78 10.43 5.98
C THR A 17 2.38 11.75 5.51
N SER A 18 1.71 12.88 5.73
CA SER A 18 2.27 14.20 5.50
C SER A 18 1.80 15.20 6.56
N GLY A 19 2.54 16.30 6.76
CA GLY A 19 2.13 17.35 7.70
C GLY A 19 0.87 18.12 7.27
N ASP A 20 0.62 18.21 5.97
CA ASP A 20 -0.50 18.97 5.39
C ASP A 20 -1.56 18.08 4.71
N GLN A 21 -2.81 18.55 4.60
CA GLN A 21 -3.91 17.82 3.94
C GLN A 21 -3.65 17.56 2.46
N SER A 22 -3.09 18.52 1.73
CA SER A 22 -2.71 18.41 0.31
C SER A 22 -1.20 18.18 0.12
N GLY A 23 -0.48 17.85 1.20
CA GLY A 23 0.98 17.66 1.24
C GLY A 23 1.56 16.46 0.46
N GLY A 24 0.96 16.07 -0.67
CA GLY A 24 1.56 15.11 -1.62
C GLY A 24 1.42 13.64 -1.27
N LYS A 25 0.44 13.26 -0.43
CA LYS A 25 0.24 11.86 -0.03
C LYS A 25 -0.09 10.96 -1.22
N GLU A 26 -1.02 11.38 -2.07
CA GLU A 26 -1.43 10.62 -3.24
C GLU A 26 -0.28 10.44 -4.23
N THR A 27 0.46 11.51 -4.54
CA THR A 27 1.63 11.43 -5.43
C THR A 27 2.74 10.57 -4.84
N THR A 28 2.98 10.62 -3.53
CA THR A 28 3.92 9.72 -2.84
C THR A 28 3.50 8.26 -2.97
N LEU A 29 2.22 7.94 -2.75
CA LEU A 29 1.69 6.58 -2.95
C LEU A 29 1.89 6.13 -4.40
N LEU A 30 1.56 6.99 -5.38
CA LEU A 30 1.75 6.69 -6.79
C LEU A 30 3.23 6.44 -7.14
N SER A 31 4.17 7.20 -6.58
CA SER A 31 5.60 6.96 -6.79
C SER A 31 6.06 5.61 -6.23
N ILE A 32 5.56 5.20 -5.05
CA ILE A 32 5.84 3.86 -4.50
C ILE A 32 5.24 2.79 -5.42
N ILE A 33 3.98 2.96 -5.83
CA ILE A 33 3.28 2.04 -6.73
C ILE A 33 4.02 1.88 -8.06
N GLN A 34 4.52 2.97 -8.65
CA GLN A 34 5.35 2.93 -9.85
C GLN A 34 6.61 2.08 -9.65
N ALA A 35 7.28 2.22 -8.50
CA ALA A 35 8.44 1.37 -8.19
C ALA A 35 8.02 -0.12 -8.10
N LEU A 36 6.92 -0.44 -7.41
CA LEU A 36 6.40 -1.81 -7.32
C LEU A 36 6.08 -2.39 -8.72
N LEU A 37 5.53 -1.58 -9.63
CA LEU A 37 5.26 -1.98 -11.02
C LEU A 37 6.54 -2.30 -11.79
N ILE A 38 7.58 -1.47 -11.67
CA ILE A 38 8.90 -1.72 -12.28
C ILE A 38 9.47 -3.07 -11.82
N TYR A 39 9.24 -3.41 -10.55
CA TYR A 39 9.66 -4.67 -9.93
C TYR A 39 8.77 -5.88 -10.29
N GLY A 40 7.67 -5.68 -11.03
CA GLY A 40 6.79 -6.77 -11.46
C GLY A 40 5.90 -7.33 -10.34
N MET A 41 5.56 -6.51 -9.35
CA MET A 41 4.72 -6.92 -8.22
C MET A 41 3.23 -6.84 -8.56
N ILE A 42 2.42 -7.63 -7.85
CA ILE A 42 0.95 -7.53 -7.86
C ILE A 42 0.55 -6.51 -6.79
N ILE A 43 -0.10 -5.42 -7.19
CA ILE A 43 -0.34 -4.28 -6.30
C ILE A 43 -1.81 -4.22 -5.88
N VAL A 44 -2.06 -3.93 -4.61
CA VAL A 44 -3.39 -3.66 -4.11
C VAL A 44 -3.48 -2.34 -3.36
N GLY A 45 -4.59 -1.64 -3.61
CA GLY A 45 -5.05 -0.54 -2.77
C GLY A 45 -5.64 -1.03 -1.45
N ASP A 46 -6.13 -0.09 -0.66
CA ASP A 46 -6.84 -0.40 0.58
C ASP A 46 -8.19 -1.09 0.28
N PRO A 47 -8.74 -1.85 1.24
CA PRO A 47 -10.02 -2.50 1.03
C PRO A 47 -11.15 -1.47 0.94
N LEU A 48 -12.27 -1.83 0.30
CA LEU A 48 -13.42 -0.93 0.07
C LEU A 48 -14.05 -0.38 1.37
N ASP A 49 -13.77 -1.01 2.51
CA ASP A 49 -14.19 -0.55 3.83
C ASP A 49 -13.11 0.31 4.55
N ALA A 50 -12.13 0.83 3.79
CA ALA A 50 -11.14 1.83 4.17
C ALA A 50 -11.19 3.05 3.21
N THR A 51 -10.45 4.12 3.51
CA THR A 51 -10.69 5.48 2.95
C THR A 51 -9.60 6.05 2.02
N GLY A 52 -8.55 5.30 1.70
CA GLY A 52 -7.33 5.81 1.06
C GLY A 52 -7.14 5.52 -0.43
N HIS A 53 -7.98 4.66 -1.02
CA HIS A 53 -8.00 4.23 -2.43
C HIS A 53 -6.69 3.58 -2.94
N TYR A 54 -5.63 4.38 -3.14
CA TYR A 54 -4.33 3.89 -3.61
C TYR A 54 -3.55 3.15 -2.50
N GLY A 55 -3.85 3.45 -1.24
CA GLY A 55 -3.16 2.97 -0.05
C GLY A 55 -3.59 3.79 1.16
N VAL A 56 -3.14 3.44 2.37
CA VAL A 56 -3.57 4.18 3.57
C VAL A 56 -2.74 5.46 3.72
N ALA A 57 -3.42 6.58 3.97
CA ALA A 57 -2.77 7.86 4.15
C ALA A 57 -3.40 8.67 5.29
N CYS A 58 -2.61 9.47 6.01
CA CYS A 58 -3.11 10.41 7.02
C CYS A 58 -2.31 11.71 7.09
N MET A 59 -2.91 12.75 7.67
CA MET A 59 -2.20 13.97 8.07
C MET A 59 -1.54 13.75 9.44
N GLY A 60 -0.28 14.15 9.58
CA GLY A 60 0.46 14.01 10.83
C GLY A 60 0.68 12.56 11.25
N ALA A 61 0.79 12.35 12.56
CA ALA A 61 0.92 11.00 13.12
C ALA A 61 -0.39 10.21 12.99
N PRO A 62 -0.34 8.89 12.69
CA PRO A 62 -1.55 8.06 12.60
C PRO A 62 -2.36 8.09 13.89
N ASP A 63 -3.64 8.43 13.77
CA ASP A 63 -4.62 8.30 14.84
C ASP A 63 -5.19 6.86 14.92
N ARG A 64 -6.11 6.63 15.85
CA ARG A 64 -6.75 5.32 16.04
C ARG A 64 -7.45 4.84 14.76
N GLN A 65 -8.14 5.73 14.05
CA GLN A 65 -8.87 5.35 12.84
C GLN A 65 -7.91 4.99 11.70
N THR A 66 -6.82 5.75 11.55
CA THR A 66 -5.76 5.47 10.59
C THR A 66 -5.10 4.13 10.89
N ALA A 67 -4.80 3.84 12.16
CA ALA A 67 -4.23 2.55 12.56
C ALA A 67 -5.16 1.37 12.21
N LEU A 68 -6.48 1.53 12.38
CA LEU A 68 -7.46 0.53 11.96
C LEU A 68 -7.45 0.34 10.43
N ASN A 69 -7.43 1.43 9.65
CA ASN A 69 -7.35 1.35 8.20
C ASN A 69 -6.04 0.70 7.72
N ALA A 70 -4.92 1.02 8.35
CA ALA A 70 -3.62 0.38 8.09
C ALA A 70 -3.64 -1.12 8.39
N ALA A 71 -4.28 -1.52 9.50
CA ALA A 71 -4.47 -2.94 9.82
C ALA A 71 -5.34 -3.66 8.79
N LYS A 72 -6.39 -3.01 8.26
CA LYS A 72 -7.22 -3.56 7.18
C LYS A 72 -6.42 -3.74 5.89
N LEU A 73 -5.57 -2.79 5.51
CA LEU A 73 -4.67 -2.91 4.37
C LEU A 73 -3.71 -4.10 4.54
N GLY A 74 -3.05 -4.21 5.69
CA GLY A 74 -2.16 -5.33 6.00
C GLY A 74 -2.88 -6.69 5.96
N LYS A 75 -4.10 -6.76 6.52
CA LYS A 75 -4.95 -7.95 6.45
C LYS A 75 -5.27 -8.34 5.00
N ARG A 76 -5.61 -7.36 4.15
CA ARG A 76 -5.88 -7.59 2.71
C ARG A 76 -4.67 -8.18 2.00
N VAL A 77 -3.48 -7.60 2.20
CA VAL A 77 -2.22 -8.12 1.63
C VAL A 77 -2.00 -9.57 2.08
N ALA A 78 -2.07 -9.84 3.38
CA ALA A 78 -1.84 -11.19 3.92
C ALA A 78 -2.84 -12.23 3.39
N LEU A 79 -4.12 -11.86 3.27
CA LEU A 79 -5.14 -12.76 2.73
C LEU A 79 -4.91 -13.08 1.25
N LEU A 80 -4.51 -12.09 0.44
CA LEU A 80 -4.20 -12.33 -0.97
C LEU A 80 -2.95 -13.19 -1.11
N VAL A 81 -1.93 -12.99 -0.27
CA VAL A 81 -0.74 -13.84 -0.25
C VAL A 81 -1.13 -15.29 0.00
N LYS A 82 -2.00 -15.54 1.00
CA LYS A 82 -2.50 -16.90 1.29
C LYS A 82 -3.31 -17.49 0.14
N LYS A 83 -4.07 -16.68 -0.60
CA LYS A 83 -4.90 -17.15 -1.73
C LYS A 83 -4.09 -17.50 -2.98
N LEU A 84 -3.03 -16.76 -3.28
CA LEU A 84 -2.18 -16.98 -4.46
C LEU A 84 -1.09 -18.02 -4.23
N ARG A 85 -0.86 -18.41 -2.98
CA ARG A 85 0.08 -19.47 -2.59
C ARG A 85 -0.59 -20.83 -2.78
N THR A 86 -0.83 -21.21 -4.04
CA THR A 86 -1.10 -22.60 -4.45
C THR A 86 0.18 -23.41 -4.45
#